data_AF-A0A268TZ36-F1
#
_entry.id   AF-A0A268TZ36-F1
#
_cell.length_a   1.000
_cell.length_b   1.000
_cell.length_c   1.000
_cell.angle_alpha   90.00
_cell.angle_beta   90.00
_cell.angle_gamma   90.00
#
_symmetry.space_group_name_H-M   'P 1'
#
loop_
_entity.id
_entity.type
_entity.pdbx_description
1 polymer ?
#
loop_
_entity_poly.entity_id
_entity_poly.type
_entity_poly.pdbx_seq_one_letter_code
_entity_poly.pdbx_strand_id
1 'polypeptide(L)'
;MLDSYYQQVKIQSQRGQYPVFRGRKIIEHSVYATLENMQKKYFAGELVLSHFILKEFIKYSHLGGVGIGGILASEVENKKAKIFYLKFDGRYLSDLEFLGIGSELYAYCVLPDFNHCILLGIGEDWK
;
A
#
# COMPACT_ATOMS: atom_id res chain seq x y z
N MET A 1 -11.59 9.65 7.45
CA MET A 1 -12.47 8.54 6.99
C MET A 1 -11.66 7.33 6.52
N LEU A 2 -10.58 7.52 5.75
CA LEU A 2 -9.65 6.47 5.32
C LEU A 2 -8.89 5.75 6.45
N ASP A 3 -8.42 6.46 7.48
CA ASP A 3 -7.73 5.82 8.61
C ASP A 3 -8.65 4.81 9.33
N SER A 4 -9.88 5.21 9.69
CA SER A 4 -10.85 4.29 10.31
C SER A 4 -11.10 3.04 9.44
N TYR A 5 -11.20 3.21 8.12
CA TYR A 5 -11.30 2.09 7.20
C TYR A 5 -10.05 1.20 7.24
N TYR A 6 -8.85 1.80 7.20
CA TYR A 6 -7.58 1.07 7.32
C TYR A 6 -7.48 0.30 8.64
N GLN A 7 -7.82 0.91 9.78
CA GLN A 7 -7.82 0.25 11.08
C GLN A 7 -8.80 -0.93 11.11
N GLN A 8 -9.99 -0.77 10.52
CA GLN A 8 -10.96 -1.85 10.43
C GLN A 8 -10.45 -3.03 9.59
N VAL A 9 -9.87 -2.75 8.42
CA VAL A 9 -9.25 -3.78 7.56
C VAL A 9 -8.09 -4.48 8.28
N LYS A 10 -7.30 -3.74 9.07
CA LYS A 10 -6.22 -4.30 9.90
C LYS A 10 -6.75 -5.32 10.91
N ILE A 11 -7.76 -4.94 11.70
CA ILE A 11 -8.39 -5.82 12.70
C ILE A 11 -8.96 -7.08 12.04
N GLN A 12 -9.64 -6.91 10.91
CA GLN A 12 -10.24 -8.02 10.16
C GLN A 12 -9.17 -8.96 9.58
N SER A 13 -8.11 -8.39 8.99
CA SER A 13 -6.98 -9.16 8.45
C SER A 13 -6.27 -9.99 9.52
N GLN A 14 -6.06 -9.43 10.71
CA GLN A 14 -5.48 -10.15 11.86
C GLN A 14 -6.34 -11.36 12.29
N ARG A 15 -7.65 -11.30 12.06
CA ARG A 15 -8.60 -12.39 12.35
C ARG A 15 -8.78 -13.36 11.18
N GLY A 16 -8.03 -13.18 10.08
CA GLY A 16 -8.21 -13.95 8.85
C GLY A 16 -9.54 -13.67 8.12
N GLN A 17 -10.20 -12.57 8.45
CA GLN A 17 -11.45 -12.13 7.85
C GLN A 17 -11.13 -11.01 6.85
N TYR A 18 -11.26 -11.26 5.55
CA TYR A 18 -10.84 -10.28 4.54
C TYR A 18 -12.05 -9.67 3.86
N PRO A 19 -12.21 -8.33 3.88
CA PRO A 19 -13.19 -7.64 3.04
C PRO A 19 -12.98 -7.99 1.58
N VAL A 20 -14.06 -7.98 0.80
CA VAL A 20 -14.02 -8.27 -0.62
C VAL A 20 -14.39 -7.02 -1.41
N PHE A 21 -13.54 -6.63 -2.35
CA PHE A 21 -13.77 -5.56 -3.28
C PHE A 21 -13.59 -6.08 -4.71
N ARG A 22 -14.64 -5.97 -5.53
CA ARG A 22 -14.65 -6.45 -6.92
C ARG A 22 -14.16 -7.91 -7.06
N GLY A 23 -14.58 -8.76 -6.13
CA GLY A 23 -14.21 -10.18 -6.10
C GLY A 23 -12.81 -10.48 -5.58
N ARG A 24 -12.05 -9.46 -5.15
CA ARG A 24 -10.72 -9.63 -4.55
C ARG A 24 -10.74 -9.37 -3.05
N LYS A 25 -10.08 -10.22 -2.28
CA LYS A 25 -9.83 -10.03 -0.86
C LYS A 25 -8.86 -8.88 -0.64
N ILE A 26 -9.12 -8.09 0.40
CA ILE A 26 -8.24 -7.01 0.84
C ILE A 26 -7.56 -7.45 2.13
N ILE A 27 -6.23 -7.51 2.09
CA ILE A 27 -5.40 -7.81 3.26
C ILE A 27 -4.62 -6.56 3.65
N GLU A 28 -4.57 -6.24 4.94
CA GLU A 28 -3.72 -5.14 5.41
C GLU A 28 -2.22 -5.49 5.26
N HIS A 29 -1.41 -4.53 4.83
CA HIS A 29 -0.01 -4.74 4.47
C HIS A 29 0.82 -5.35 5.59
N SER A 30 0.81 -4.80 6.80
CA SER A 30 1.60 -5.32 7.90
C SER A 30 1.22 -6.77 8.23
N VAL A 31 -0.07 -7.11 8.17
CA VAL A 31 -0.53 -8.50 8.32
C VAL A 31 0.00 -9.37 7.19
N TYR A 32 -0.17 -8.95 5.93
CA TYR A 32 0.34 -9.68 4.76
C TYR A 32 1.86 -9.95 4.86
N ALA A 33 2.63 -8.97 5.33
CA ALA A 33 4.08 -9.09 5.47
C ALA A 33 4.48 -10.24 6.42
N THR A 34 3.68 -10.49 7.46
CA THR A 34 3.90 -11.57 8.45
C THR A 34 3.48 -12.96 7.98
N LEU A 35 2.72 -13.07 6.88
CA LEU A 35 2.25 -14.36 6.37
C LEU A 35 3.41 -15.24 5.87
N GLU A 36 3.25 -16.55 6.03
CA GLU A 36 4.15 -17.54 5.48
C GLU A 36 4.06 -17.60 3.94
N ASN A 37 5.11 -18.09 3.30
CA ASN A 37 5.17 -18.16 1.83
C ASN A 37 4.02 -18.95 1.20
N MET A 38 3.52 -20.00 1.87
CA MET A 38 2.38 -20.77 1.37
C MET A 38 1.09 -19.95 1.39
N GLN A 39 0.87 -19.18 2.45
CA GLN A 39 -0.28 -18.27 2.56
C GLN A 39 -0.17 -17.11 1.56
N LYS A 40 1.03 -16.56 1.36
CA LYS A 40 1.25 -15.52 0.34
C LYS A 40 0.91 -16.00 -1.07
N LYS A 41 1.25 -17.26 -1.41
CA LYS A 41 0.85 -17.89 -2.67
C LYS A 41 -0.67 -18.02 -2.80
N TYR A 42 -1.38 -18.31 -1.71
CA TYR A 42 -2.85 -18.38 -1.72
C TYR A 42 -3.51 -17.04 -2.04
N PHE A 43 -2.89 -15.92 -1.65
CA PHE A 43 -3.40 -14.57 -1.93
C PHE A 43 -2.89 -13.97 -3.24
N ALA A 44 -2.28 -14.76 -4.13
CA ALA A 44 -1.83 -14.26 -5.42
C ALA A 44 -2.99 -13.67 -6.23
N GLY A 45 -2.82 -12.43 -6.72
CA GLY A 45 -3.87 -11.70 -7.44
C GLY A 45 -4.87 -10.95 -6.55
N GLU A 46 -4.84 -11.16 -5.23
CA GLU A 46 -5.65 -10.39 -4.28
C GLU A 46 -5.08 -8.98 -4.07
N LEU A 47 -5.70 -8.19 -3.19
CA LEU A 47 -5.29 -6.82 -2.92
C LEU A 47 -4.63 -6.70 -1.55
N VAL A 48 -3.55 -5.92 -1.49
CA VAL A 48 -3.05 -5.38 -0.23
C VAL A 48 -3.54 -3.95 -0.05
N LEU A 49 -3.96 -3.59 1.16
CA LEU A 49 -4.16 -2.21 1.58
C LEU A 49 -2.92 -1.74 2.34
N SER A 50 -2.25 -0.72 1.80
CA SER A 50 -1.03 -0.15 2.37
C SER A 50 -1.29 1.26 2.87
N HIS A 51 -0.84 1.54 4.10
CA HIS A 51 -0.72 2.88 4.65
C HIS A 51 0.78 3.14 4.91
N PHE A 52 1.35 4.11 4.20
CA PHE A 52 2.79 4.26 4.11
C PHE A 52 3.25 5.72 3.95
N ILE A 53 4.49 5.97 4.34
CA ILE A 53 5.18 7.23 4.13
C ILE A 53 6.04 7.11 2.87
N LEU A 54 5.84 8.01 1.91
CA LEU A 54 6.65 8.10 0.70
C LEU A 54 8.10 8.45 1.07
N LYS A 55 9.07 7.65 0.62
CA LYS A 55 10.50 7.86 0.90
C LYS A 55 11.34 8.18 -0.32
N GLU A 56 11.01 7.63 -1.48
CA GLU A 56 11.80 7.85 -2.68
C GLU A 56 11.00 7.66 -3.97
N PHE A 57 11.43 8.36 -5.01
CA PHE A 57 11.03 8.13 -6.39
C PHE A 57 12.13 7.32 -7.09
N ILE A 58 11.78 6.15 -7.60
CA ILE A 58 12.77 5.22 -8.16
C ILE A 58 12.91 5.45 -9.65
N LYS A 59 11.79 5.38 -10.38
CA LYS A 59 11.81 5.42 -11.85
C LYS A 59 10.45 5.81 -12.39
N TYR A 60 10.45 6.73 -13.35
CA TYR A 60 9.30 6.99 -14.21
C TYR A 60 9.54 6.41 -15.61
N SER A 61 8.48 5.89 -16.22
CA SER A 61 8.44 5.59 -17.65
C SER A 61 7.00 5.75 -18.16
N HIS A 62 6.81 6.38 -19.32
CA HIS A 62 5.49 6.51 -19.94
C HIS A 62 4.76 5.16 -20.12
N LEU A 63 5.49 4.08 -20.41
CA LEU A 63 4.93 2.73 -20.56
C LEU A 63 5.01 1.91 -19.26
N GLY A 64 5.90 2.31 -18.35
CA GLY A 64 6.21 1.58 -17.12
C GLY A 64 5.57 2.15 -15.86
N GLY A 65 4.90 3.29 -15.92
CA GLY A 65 4.33 3.93 -14.73
C GLY A 65 5.37 4.59 -13.82
N VAL A 66 5.00 4.73 -12.54
CA VAL A 66 5.81 5.40 -11.50
C VAL A 66 6.19 4.39 -10.43
N GLY A 67 7.48 4.11 -10.28
CA GLY A 67 8.02 3.33 -9.17
C GLY A 67 8.37 4.24 -8.00
N ILE A 68 7.86 3.91 -6.81
CA ILE A 68 8.16 4.61 -5.57
C ILE A 68 8.60 3.63 -4.47
N GLY A 69 9.36 4.14 -3.50
CA GLY A 69 9.68 3.44 -2.26
C GLY A 69 8.95 4.08 -1.08
N GLY A 70 8.41 3.24 -0.19
CA GLY A 70 7.72 3.66 1.02
C GLY A 70 8.10 2.82 2.23
N ILE A 71 7.83 3.35 3.41
CA ILE A 71 7.86 2.59 4.68
C ILE A 71 6.46 2.57 5.28
N LEU A 72 6.09 1.51 5.98
CA LEU A 72 4.78 1.46 6.62
C LEU A 72 4.67 2.60 7.63
N ALA A 73 3.55 3.30 7.66
CA ALA A 73 3.38 4.44 8.57
C ALA A 73 3.49 4.01 10.04
N SER A 74 3.04 2.78 10.36
CA SER A 74 3.23 2.17 11.68
C SER A 74 4.68 1.87 12.05
N GLU A 75 5.62 1.97 11.12
CA GLU A 75 7.05 1.72 11.33
C GLU A 75 7.89 3.01 11.28
N VAL A 76 7.29 4.20 11.14
CA VAL A 76 8.04 5.45 10.92
C VAL A 76 9.08 5.77 12.01
N GLU A 77 8.80 5.41 13.26
CA GLU A 77 9.72 5.60 14.40
C GLU A 77 10.71 4.43 14.59
N ASN A 78 10.54 3.35 13.84
CA ASN A 78 11.38 2.16 13.94
C ASN A 78 12.64 2.31 13.09
N LYS A 79 13.82 2.33 13.74
CA LYS A 79 15.12 2.38 13.06
C LYS A 79 15.39 1.21 12.10
N LYS A 80 14.60 0.14 12.17
CA LYS A 80 14.66 -1.04 11.28
C LYS A 80 13.50 -1.11 10.27
N ALA A 81 12.74 -0.02 10.09
CA ALA A 81 11.69 0.05 9.10
C ALA A 81 12.22 -0.34 7.72
N LYS A 82 11.49 -1.22 7.02
CA LYS A 82 11.91 -1.70 5.71
C LYS A 82 11.25 -0.87 4.62
N ILE A 83 12.06 -0.41 3.67
CA ILE A 83 11.54 0.17 2.44
C ILE A 83 10.94 -0.97 1.61
N PHE A 84 9.70 -0.78 1.17
CA PHE A 84 9.06 -1.60 0.16
C PHE A 84 8.75 -0.75 -1.07
N TYR A 85 8.65 -1.42 -2.20
CA TYR A 85 8.51 -0.77 -3.50
C TYR A 85 7.11 -1.00 -4.06
N LEU A 86 6.57 0.06 -4.63
CA LEU A 86 5.23 0.10 -5.21
C LEU A 86 5.33 0.66 -6.62
N LYS A 87 4.48 0.14 -7.51
CA LYS A 87 4.41 0.63 -8.88
C LYS A 87 3.00 1.11 -9.19
N PHE A 88 2.89 2.39 -9.49
CA PHE A 88 1.66 3.08 -9.86
C PHE A 88 1.59 3.27 -11.36
N ASP A 89 0.37 3.45 -11.87
CA ASP A 89 0.18 3.93 -13.25
C ASP A 89 0.79 5.34 -13.44
N GLY A 90 1.23 5.64 -14.67
CA GLY A 90 1.88 6.91 -15.01
C GLY A 90 1.02 8.14 -14.70
N ARG A 91 -0.31 8.00 -14.68
CA ARG A 91 -1.25 9.07 -14.33
C ARG A 91 -1.06 9.64 -12.92
N TYR A 92 -0.48 8.86 -12.00
CA TYR A 92 -0.26 9.31 -10.62
C TYR A 92 1.04 10.10 -10.44
N LEU A 93 1.84 10.30 -11.49
CA LEU A 93 3.14 10.97 -11.39
C LEU A 93 2.99 12.38 -10.79
N SER A 94 2.14 13.22 -11.38
CA SER A 94 1.96 14.59 -10.93
C SER A 94 1.44 14.68 -9.51
N ASP A 95 0.53 13.78 -9.13
CA ASP A 95 -0.02 13.72 -7.77
C ASP A 95 1.08 13.35 -6.77
N LEU A 96 1.84 12.30 -7.06
CA LEU A 96 2.95 11.85 -6.20
C LEU A 96 4.03 12.93 -6.08
N GLU A 97 4.44 13.56 -7.19
CA GLU A 97 5.41 14.65 -7.20
C GLU A 97 4.94 15.86 -6.40
N PHE A 98 3.66 16.24 -6.54
CA PHE A 98 3.06 17.33 -5.77
C PHE A 98 3.06 17.05 -4.27
N LEU A 99 2.77 15.80 -3.88
CA LEU A 99 2.74 15.37 -2.48
C LEU A 99 4.13 15.34 -1.85
N GLY A 100 5.13 14.91 -2.63
CA GLY A 100 6.53 14.94 -2.24
C GLY A 100 6.91 13.89 -1.18
N ILE A 101 8.22 13.72 -1.03
CA ILE A 101 8.80 12.78 -0.06
C ILE A 101 8.35 13.17 1.36
N GLY A 102 7.97 12.17 2.15
CA GLY A 102 7.47 12.33 3.52
C GLY A 102 5.95 12.34 3.63
N SER A 103 5.22 12.41 2.51
CA SER A 103 3.76 12.35 2.50
C SER A 103 3.23 11.00 3.00
N GLU A 104 2.15 11.04 3.77
CA GLU A 104 1.37 9.86 4.19
C GLU A 104 0.34 9.49 3.14
N LEU A 105 0.38 8.25 2.65
CA LEU A 105 -0.40 7.77 1.52
C LEU A 105 -1.09 6.43 1.81
N TYR A 106 -2.25 6.26 1.18
CA TYR A 106 -3.01 5.01 1.20
C TYR A 106 -3.10 4.45 -0.22
N ALA A 107 -2.84 3.16 -0.39
CA ALA A 107 -2.90 2.51 -1.70
C ALA A 107 -3.45 1.09 -1.63
N TYR A 108 -4.18 0.70 -2.68
CA TYR A 108 -4.34 -0.72 -3.00
C TYR A 108 -3.29 -1.15 -3.99
N CYS A 109 -2.70 -2.32 -3.78
CA CYS A 109 -1.81 -2.93 -4.74
C CYS A 109 -2.12 -4.40 -4.93
N VAL A 110 -1.91 -4.90 -6.16
CA VAL A 110 -2.08 -6.33 -6.46
C VAL A 110 -0.92 -7.14 -5.86
N LEU A 111 -1.27 -8.22 -5.17
CA LEU A 111 -0.33 -9.18 -4.58
C LEU A 111 0.22 -10.18 -5.63
N PRO A 112 1.46 -10.67 -5.45
CA PRO A 112 2.37 -10.39 -4.33
C PRO A 112 3.34 -9.23 -4.57
N ASP A 113 3.48 -8.78 -5.81
CA ASP A 113 4.61 -7.95 -6.23
C ASP A 113 4.41 -6.44 -6.07
N PHE A 114 3.18 -6.01 -5.75
CA PHE A 114 2.82 -4.59 -5.64
C PHE A 114 3.08 -3.79 -6.93
N ASN A 115 3.03 -4.48 -8.07
CA ASN A 115 3.35 -3.91 -9.38
C ASN A 115 2.19 -3.14 -10.05
N HIS A 116 0.99 -3.20 -9.45
CA HIS A 116 -0.20 -2.51 -9.94
C HIS A 116 -0.90 -1.87 -8.75
N CYS A 117 -0.64 -0.59 -8.55
CA CYS A 117 -1.17 0.18 -7.43
C CYS A 117 -2.17 1.26 -7.88
N ILE A 118 -3.17 1.47 -7.04
CA ILE A 118 -4.14 2.57 -7.10
C ILE A 118 -3.94 3.41 -5.84
N LEU A 119 -3.66 4.70 -6.03
CA LEU A 119 -3.61 5.66 -4.92
C LEU A 119 -5.04 5.94 -4.46
N LEU A 120 -5.31 5.75 -3.17
CA LEU A 120 -6.65 5.91 -2.58
C LEU A 120 -6.86 7.29 -1.96
N GLY A 121 -5.80 7.88 -1.41
CA GLY A 121 -5.88 9.17 -0.74
C GLY A 121 -4.60 9.52 0.02
N ILE A 122 -4.62 10.71 0.60
CA ILE A 122 -3.50 11.36 1.29
C ILE A 122 -3.99 11.74 2.68
N GLY A 123 -3.19 11.49 3.73
CA GLY A 123 -3.36 11.93 5.13
C GLY A 123 -4.66 12.69 5.46
N GLU A 124 -5.78 11.97 5.46
CA GLU A 124 -7.11 12.57 5.40
C GLU A 124 -7.59 13.07 6.77
N ASP A 125 -7.11 14.25 7.17
CA ASP A 125 -7.74 15.14 8.17
C ASP A 125 -8.93 15.86 7.52
N TRP A 126 -9.98 15.12 7.16
CA TRP A 126 -11.28 15.75 6.86
C TRP A 126 -12.00 15.96 8.19
N LYS A 127 -11.88 17.17 8.72
CA LYS A 127 -12.76 17.70 9.77
C LYS A 127 -14.16 17.96 9.23
#